data_AF-A0A438KBL9-F1
#
_entry.id   AF-A0A438KBL9-F1
#
_cell.length_a   1.000
_cell.length_b   1.000
_cell.length_c   1.000
_cell.angle_alpha   90.00
_cell.angle_beta   90.00
_cell.angle_gamma   90.00
#
_symmetry.space_group_name_H-M   'P 1'
#
loop_
_entity.id
_entity.type
_entity.pdbx_description
1 polymer ?
#
loop_
_entity_poly.entity_id
_entity_poly.type
_entity_poly.pdbx_seq_one_letter_code
_entity_poly.pdbx_strand_id
1 'polypeptide(L)'
;MATQEASRMEVPKPHRFSGNRDAKELDNFLWHMERYFEAIALTDEAVKVRTTTLYLTDTTTLWWRRRFTDMEKGICTIETWEDFKREIKRQFYPEDVAYLARKNMRRLKHAGSIRTMSRNSLRFCLRFLT
;
A
#
# COMPACT_ATOMS: atom_id res chain seq x y z
N MET A 1 -30.75 12.72 40.77
CA MET A 1 -29.96 13.10 39.58
C MET A 1 -28.78 12.15 39.48
N ALA A 2 -28.84 11.18 38.57
CA ALA A 2 -27.68 10.36 38.23
C ALA A 2 -27.16 10.84 36.87
N THR A 3 -26.02 11.54 36.88
CA THR A 3 -25.26 11.83 35.67
C THR A 3 -24.69 10.51 35.17
N GLN A 4 -25.37 9.94 34.17
CA GLN A 4 -24.87 8.81 33.41
C GLN A 4 -23.68 9.32 32.58
N GLU A 5 -22.46 9.03 33.05
CA GLU A 5 -21.27 9.19 32.23
C GLU A 5 -21.43 8.27 31.02
N ALA A 6 -21.80 8.86 29.88
CA ALA A 6 -21.77 8.17 28.61
C ALA A 6 -20.34 7.65 28.42
N SER A 7 -20.19 6.33 28.49
CA SER A 7 -18.95 5.63 28.18
C SER A 7 -18.50 6.10 26.81
N ARG A 8 -17.51 7.01 26.76
CA ARG A 8 -16.86 7.41 25.52
C ARG A 8 -16.12 6.18 25.01
N MET A 9 -16.80 5.37 24.20
CA MET A 9 -16.23 4.21 23.55
C MET A 9 -15.02 4.71 22.75
N GLU A 10 -13.81 4.35 23.19
CA GLU A 10 -12.61 4.67 22.43
C GLU A 10 -12.69 3.95 21.09
N VAL A 11 -12.53 4.71 20.01
CA VAL A 11 -12.52 4.14 18.65
C VAL A 11 -11.31 3.19 18.54
N PRO A 12 -11.51 1.92 18.16
CA PRO A 12 -10.40 0.98 17.99
C PRO A 12 -9.39 1.51 16.98
N LYS A 13 -8.11 1.53 17.36
CA LYS A 13 -7.03 2.02 16.51
C LYS A 13 -6.77 1.05 15.35
N PRO A 14 -6.53 1.54 14.11
CA PRO A 14 -6.18 0.70 12.97
C PRO A 14 -4.90 -0.11 13.19
N HIS A 15 -4.82 -1.24 12.48
CA HIS A 15 -3.59 -2.01 12.41
C HIS A 15 -2.50 -1.25 11.63
N ARG A 16 -1.24 -1.47 12.00
CA ARG A 16 -0.09 -0.85 11.34
C ARG A 16 0.24 -1.60 10.05
N PHE A 17 0.81 -0.89 9.07
CA PHE A 17 1.26 -1.50 7.81
C PHE A 17 2.79 -1.50 7.74
N SER A 18 3.41 -2.66 7.53
CA SER A 18 4.88 -2.82 7.51
C SER A 18 5.49 -2.72 6.11
N GLY A 19 4.64 -2.78 5.06
CA GLY A 19 5.07 -2.69 3.67
C GLY A 19 5.22 -4.02 2.94
N ASN A 20 4.57 -5.07 3.42
CA ASN A 20 4.42 -6.30 2.66
C ASN A 20 3.77 -6.00 1.31
N ARG A 21 4.29 -6.59 0.23
CA ARG A 21 3.74 -6.45 -1.13
C ARG A 21 2.57 -7.42 -1.37
N ASP A 22 1.62 -7.40 -0.44
CA ASP A 22 0.36 -8.12 -0.53
C ASP A 22 -0.76 -7.11 -0.79
N ALA A 23 -1.43 -7.27 -1.93
CA ALA A 23 -2.56 -6.44 -2.31
C ALA A 23 -3.67 -6.47 -1.26
N LYS A 24 -3.95 -7.64 -0.67
CA LYS A 24 -5.02 -7.82 0.32
C LYS A 24 -4.68 -7.10 1.62
N GLU A 25 -3.44 -7.21 2.08
CA GLU A 25 -2.99 -6.53 3.30
C GLU A 25 -3.08 -5.00 3.13
N LEU A 26 -2.63 -4.49 1.99
CA LEU A 26 -2.69 -3.07 1.67
C LEU A 26 -4.13 -2.56 1.55
N ASP A 27 -5.01 -3.28 0.83
CA ASP A 27 -6.41 -2.88 0.67
C ASP A 27 -7.15 -2.93 2.01
N ASN A 28 -6.88 -3.93 2.86
CA ASN A 28 -7.42 -3.99 4.23
C ASN A 28 -6.95 -2.81 5.09
N PHE A 29 -5.66 -2.46 5.02
CA PHE A 29 -5.12 -1.31 5.74
C PHE A 29 -5.82 -0.01 5.33
N LEU A 30 -5.94 0.24 4.02
CA LEU A 30 -6.61 1.44 3.51
C LEU A 30 -8.08 1.49 3.93
N TRP A 31 -8.77 0.36 3.85
CA TRP A 31 -10.17 0.25 4.27
C TRP A 31 -10.35 0.54 5.78
N HIS A 32 -9.48 0.00 6.63
CA HIS A 32 -9.51 0.26 8.07
C HIS A 32 -9.22 1.73 8.41
N MET A 33 -8.30 2.38 7.69
CA MET A 33 -8.03 3.80 7.86
C MET A 33 -9.25 4.66 7.49
N GLU A 34 -9.92 4.36 6.38
CA GLU A 34 -11.14 5.06 5.96
C GLU A 34 -12.26 4.93 7.00
N ARG A 35 -12.49 3.72 7.54
CA ARG A 35 -13.44 3.49 8.64
C ARG A 35 -13.07 4.24 9.92
N TYR A 36 -11.78 4.28 10.24
CA TYR A 36 -11.30 5.03 11.40
C TYR A 36 -11.56 6.52 11.26
N PHE A 37 -11.28 7.10 10.08
CA PHE A 37 -11.56 8.51 9.81
C PHE A 37 -13.04 8.84 9.94
N GLU A 38 -13.92 7.98 9.44
CA GLU A 38 -15.36 8.15 9.61
C GLU A 38 -15.78 8.08 11.08
N ALA A 39 -15.23 7.12 11.84
CA ALA A 39 -15.54 6.96 13.25
C ALA A 39 -15.13 8.16 14.11
N ILE A 40 -14.06 8.87 13.73
CA ILE A 40 -13.62 10.11 14.40
C ILE A 40 -14.09 11.39 13.68
N ALA A 41 -14.97 11.27 12.68
CA ALA A 41 -15.46 12.36 11.85
C ALA A 41 -14.34 13.25 11.23
N LEU A 42 -13.21 12.64 10.87
CA LEU A 42 -12.08 13.36 10.27
C LEU A 42 -12.31 13.59 8.77
N THR A 43 -12.51 14.85 8.39
CA THR A 43 -12.76 15.27 7.01
C THR A 43 -11.57 15.95 6.33
N ASP A 44 -10.65 16.54 7.11
CA ASP A 44 -9.49 17.23 6.56
C ASP A 44 -8.52 16.25 5.89
N GLU A 45 -8.35 16.41 4.58
CA GLU A 45 -7.56 15.52 3.73
C GLU A 45 -6.08 15.48 4.12
N ALA A 46 -5.49 16.63 4.45
CA ALA A 46 -4.09 16.70 4.84
C ALA A 46 -3.87 16.07 6.22
N VAL A 47 -4.83 16.23 7.16
CA VAL A 47 -4.80 15.55 8.46
C VAL A 47 -4.98 14.04 8.28
N LYS A 48 -5.80 13.55 7.34
CA LYS A 48 -5.91 12.11 7.05
C LYS A 48 -4.56 11.53 6.62
N VAL A 49 -3.86 12.20 5.69
CA VAL A 49 -2.52 11.79 5.25
C VAL A 49 -1.56 11.79 6.44
N ARG A 50 -1.48 12.88 7.21
CA ARG A 50 -0.62 12.96 8.41
C ARG A 50 -0.95 11.91 9.47
N THR A 51 -2.22 11.56 9.63
CA THR A 51 -2.65 10.55 10.60
C THR A 51 -2.26 9.16 10.14
N THR A 52 -2.44 8.85 8.85
CA THR A 52 -2.09 7.54 8.28
C THR A 52 -0.61 7.23 8.40
N THR A 53 0.24 8.24 8.25
CA THR A 53 1.70 8.04 8.29
C THR A 53 2.20 7.61 9.67
N LEU A 54 1.42 7.87 10.73
CA LEU A 54 1.68 7.37 12.08
C LEU A 54 1.48 5.84 12.20
N TYR A 55 0.69 5.25 11.29
CA TYR A 55 0.41 3.82 11.24
C TYR A 55 1.30 3.07 10.24
N LEU A 56 2.22 3.77 9.56
CA LEU A 56 3.24 3.15 8.72
C LEU A 56 4.43 2.67 9.56
N THR A 57 4.94 1.49 9.24
CA THR A 57 6.07 0.84 9.92
C THR A 57 7.09 0.26 8.95
N ASP A 58 8.31 0.00 9.44
CA ASP A 58 9.39 -0.66 8.71
C ASP A 58 9.66 -0.06 7.32
N THR A 59 9.40 -0.83 6.27
CA THR A 59 9.70 -0.48 4.88
C THR A 59 8.83 0.69 4.40
N THR A 60 7.59 0.78 4.88
CA THR A 60 6.69 1.89 4.53
C THR A 60 7.11 3.19 5.18
N THR A 61 7.65 3.17 6.40
CA THR A 61 8.19 4.37 7.05
C THR A 61 9.37 4.94 6.25
N LEU A 62 10.28 4.08 5.78
CA LEU A 62 11.42 4.52 4.95
C LEU A 62 10.97 5.10 3.61
N TRP A 63 10.00 4.46 2.95
CA TRP A 63 9.39 5.00 1.73
C TRP A 63 8.75 6.37 1.97
N TRP A 64 7.98 6.53 3.06
CA TRP A 64 7.34 7.80 3.37
C TRP A 64 8.35 8.91 3.65
N ARG A 65 9.44 8.62 4.38
CA ARG A 65 10.53 9.58 4.60
C ARG A 65 11.12 10.10 3.29
N ARG A 66 11.31 9.21 2.31
CA ARG A 66 11.77 9.61 0.97
C ARG A 66 10.77 10.52 0.28
N ARG A 67 9.48 10.19 0.33
CA ARG A 67 8.41 11.02 -0.26
C ARG A 67 8.30 12.38 0.42
N PHE A 68 8.53 12.44 1.72
CA PHE A 68 8.56 13.69 2.46
C PHE A 68 9.65 14.63 1.94
N THR A 69 10.88 14.12 1.76
CA THR A 69 11.97 14.90 1.14
C THR A 69 11.67 15.30 -0.31
N ASP A 70 11.00 14.44 -1.08
CA ASP A 70 10.57 14.78 -2.44
C ASP A 70 9.53 15.92 -2.44
N MET A 71 8.61 15.95 -1.46
CA MET A 71 7.66 17.06 -1.27
C MET A 71 8.35 18.36 -0.86
N GLU A 72 9.33 18.32 0.04
CA GLU A 72 10.14 19.50 0.42
C GLU A 72 10.88 20.11 -0.78
N LYS A 73 11.26 19.27 -1.75
CA LYS A 73 11.92 19.70 -3.00
C LYS A 73 10.94 20.07 -4.11
N GLY A 74 9.63 19.98 -3.88
CA GLY A 74 8.59 20.23 -4.89
C GLY A 74 8.54 19.19 -6.03
N ILE A 75 9.12 17.99 -5.83
CA ILE A 75 9.17 16.92 -6.83
C ILE A 75 7.85 16.14 -6.87
N CYS A 76 7.16 16.05 -5.74
CA CYS A 76 5.84 15.42 -5.65
C CYS A 76 4.92 16.19 -4.69
N THR A 77 3.62 15.98 -4.84
CA THR A 77 2.58 16.59 -4.00
C THR A 77 1.61 15.50 -3.57
N ILE A 78 1.52 15.26 -2.25
CA ILE A 78 0.59 14.29 -1.64
C ILE A 78 -0.22 15.05 -0.58
N GLU A 79 -1.21 15.81 -1.04
CA GLU A 79 -2.05 16.66 -0.19
C GLU A 79 -3.40 16.03 0.13
N THR A 80 -3.87 15.12 -0.74
CA THR A 80 -5.16 14.44 -0.57
C THR A 80 -5.02 12.98 -0.18
N TRP A 81 -6.07 12.43 0.44
CA TRP A 81 -6.15 11.00 0.75
C TRP A 81 -6.07 10.15 -0.52
N GLU A 82 -6.65 10.62 -1.62
CA GLU A 82 -6.64 9.92 -2.91
C GLU A 82 -5.23 9.87 -3.53
N ASP A 83 -4.46 10.96 -3.42
CA ASP A 83 -3.06 10.98 -3.85
C ASP A 83 -2.21 10.00 -3.04
N PHE A 84 -2.44 9.94 -1.73
CA PHE A 84 -1.77 8.99 -0.85
C PHE A 84 -2.10 7.55 -1.26
N LYS A 85 -3.38 7.21 -1.45
CA LYS A 85 -3.82 5.87 -1.91
C LYS A 85 -3.17 5.49 -3.23
N ARG A 86 -3.07 6.41 -4.18
CA ARG A 86 -2.44 6.17 -5.47
C ARG A 86 -0.95 5.87 -5.32
N GLU A 87 -0.22 6.67 -4.53
CA GLU A 87 1.24 6.53 -4.41
C GLU A 87 1.64 5.30 -3.59
N ILE A 88 0.90 4.98 -2.52
CA ILE A 88 1.16 3.78 -1.73
C ILE A 88 0.85 2.50 -2.51
N LYS A 89 -0.25 2.48 -3.29
CA LYS A 89 -0.56 1.37 -4.21
C LYS A 89 0.52 1.23 -5.28
N ARG A 90 0.98 2.33 -5.88
CA ARG A 90 2.07 2.28 -6.87
C ARG A 90 3.34 1.62 -6.32
N GLN A 91 3.64 1.78 -5.04
CA GLN A 91 4.85 1.25 -4.43
C GLN A 91 4.71 -0.21 -3.93
N PHE A 92 3.60 -0.49 -3.24
CA PHE A 92 3.40 -1.71 -2.45
C PHE A 92 2.38 -2.68 -3.05
N TYR A 93 1.58 -2.25 -4.03
CA TYR A 93 0.76 -3.19 -4.77
C TYR A 93 1.69 -4.07 -5.64
N PRO A 94 1.58 -5.40 -5.56
CA PRO A 94 2.37 -6.28 -6.41
C PRO A 94 2.04 -5.96 -7.88
N GLU A 95 3.07 -5.73 -8.70
CA GLU A 95 2.89 -5.74 -10.15
C GLU A 95 2.26 -7.09 -10.52
N ASP A 96 1.19 -7.08 -11.32
CA ASP A 96 0.49 -8.29 -11.75
C ASP A 96 1.52 -9.36 -12.17
N VAL A 97 1.53 -10.48 -11.45
CA VAL A 97 2.52 -11.55 -11.65
C VAL A 97 2.43 -12.11 -13.07
N ALA A 98 1.23 -12.13 -13.65
CA ALA A 98 1.03 -12.51 -15.05
C ALA A 98 1.58 -11.43 -16.00
N TYR A 99 1.44 -10.14 -15.66
CA TYR A 99 2.08 -9.05 -16.39
C TYR A 99 3.61 -9.14 -16.33
N LEU A 100 4.19 -9.39 -15.15
CA LEU A 100 5.62 -9.61 -14.96
C LEU A 100 6.12 -10.81 -15.77
N ALA A 101 5.40 -11.94 -15.73
CA ALA A 101 5.70 -13.10 -16.53
C ALA A 101 5.68 -12.76 -18.04
N ARG A 102 4.64 -12.05 -18.51
CA ARG A 102 4.52 -11.61 -19.91
C ARG A 102 5.63 -10.65 -20.34
N LYS A 103 5.97 -9.67 -19.49
CA LYS A 103 7.03 -8.68 -19.74
C LYS A 103 8.40 -9.36 -19.80
N ASN A 104 8.68 -10.26 -18.87
CA ASN A 104 9.92 -11.03 -18.85
C ASN A 104 10.01 -11.97 -20.06
N MET A 105 8.92 -12.65 -20.44
CA MET A 105 8.88 -13.45 -21.68
C MET A 105 9.18 -12.62 -22.92
N ARG A 106 8.60 -11.42 -23.06
CA ARG A 106 8.91 -10.52 -24.18
C ARG A 106 10.39 -10.09 -24.19
N ARG A 107 10.94 -9.68 -23.05
CA ARG A 107 12.36 -9.29 -22.93
C ARG A 107 13.31 -10.45 -23.27
N LEU A 108 12.98 -11.67 -22.83
CA LEU A 108 13.79 -12.86 -23.10
C LEU A 108 13.76 -13.27 -24.58
N LYS A 109 12.61 -13.14 -25.26
CA LYS A 109 12.52 -13.35 -26.72
C LYS A 109 13.42 -12.37 -27.49
N HIS A 110 13.55 -11.13 -27.02
CA HIS A 110 14.45 -10.15 -27.63
C HIS A 110 15.93 -10.35 -27.26
N ALA A 111 16.24 -10.99 -26.13
CA ALA A 111 17.61 -11.17 -25.62
C ALA A 111 18.30 -12.48 -26.06
N GLY A 112 17.64 -13.34 -26.84
CA GLY A 112 18.27 -14.45 -27.56
C GLY A 112 18.91 -15.56 -26.70
N SER A 113 18.59 -15.69 -25.40
CA SER A 113 19.16 -16.75 -24.57
C SER A 113 18.09 -17.51 -23.77
N ILE A 114 17.68 -18.66 -24.33
CA ILE A 114 16.79 -19.65 -23.70
C ILE A 114 17.67 -20.72 -23.02
N ARG A 115 18.53 -20.35 -22.08
CA ARG A 115 19.22 -21.32 -21.21
C ARG A 115 19.46 -20.70 -19.85
N THR A 116 18.44 -20.77 -18.98
CA THR A 116 18.52 -20.81 -17.50
C THR A 116 17.16 -20.42 -16.90
N MET A 117 16.06 -21.08 -17.29
CA MET A 117 14.88 -21.06 -16.42
C MET A 117 15.04 -22.14 -15.36
N SER A 118 15.22 -21.72 -14.11
CA SER A 118 15.10 -22.61 -12.96
C SER A 118 13.68 -23.19 -12.92
N ARG A 119 13.61 -24.50 -12.71
CA ARG A 119 12.41 -25.35 -12.82
C ARG A 119 11.20 -24.89 -11.98
N ASN A 120 11.43 -24.01 -11.00
CA ASN A 120 10.39 -23.43 -10.16
C ASN A 120 9.52 -22.40 -10.90
N SER A 121 10.10 -21.59 -11.78
CA SER A 121 9.34 -20.55 -12.49
C SER A 121 8.43 -21.12 -13.59
N LEU A 122 8.81 -22.23 -14.22
CA LEU A 122 7.94 -22.95 -15.18
C LEU A 122 6.76 -23.64 -14.48
N ARG A 123 7.00 -24.23 -13.30
CA ARG A 123 5.93 -24.83 -12.49
C ARG A 123 4.93 -23.80 -11.96
N PHE A 124 5.38 -22.58 -11.67
CA PHE A 124 4.48 -21.50 -11.23
C PHE A 124 3.63 -20.96 -12.40
N CYS A 125 4.21 -20.81 -13.59
CA CYS A 125 3.47 -20.35 -14.78
C CYS A 125 2.40 -21.34 -15.27
N LEU A 126 2.65 -22.65 -15.17
CA LEU A 126 1.68 -23.68 -15.59
C LEU A 126 0.47 -23.79 -14.66
N ARG A 127 0.56 -23.29 -13.42
CA ARG A 127 -0.52 -23.40 -12.42
C ARG A 127 -1.56 -22.27 -12.49
N PHE A 128 -1.31 -21.23 -13.29
CA PHE A 128 -2.22 -20.08 -13.49
C PHE A 128 -2.75 -19.99 -14.93
N LEU A 129 -2.52 -21.00 -15.76
CA LEU A 129 -3.01 -21.09 -17.14
C LEU A 129 -4.08 -22.19 -17.34
N THR A 130 -4.62 -22.76 -16.26
CA THR A 130 -5.78 -23.67 -16.26
C THR A 130 -6.92 -23.09 -15.47
#